data_AF-A0A383AJP6-F1
#
_entry.id   AF-A0A383AJP6-F1
#
_cell.length_a   1.000
_cell.length_b   1.000
_cell.length_c   1.000
_cell.angle_alpha   90.00
_cell.angle_beta   90.00
_cell.angle_gamma   90.00
#
_symmetry.space_group_name_H-M   'P 1'
#
loop_
_entity.id
_entity.type
_entity.pdbx_description
1 polymer ?
#
loop_
_entity_poly.entity_id
_entity_poly.type
_entity_poly.pdbx_seq_one_letter_code
_entity_poly.pdbx_strand_id
1 'polypeptide(L)'
;MSEYAPEGQPINLKVPPHSIEAEQSVLGGLMLNNDAWFDLVEIVSAHDFYRTQHQIIFEAMMDLANDDEPLDAVTLSERLRSQSLLEKAGDVGYLA
;
A
#
# COMPACT_ATOMS: atom_id res chain seq x y z
N MET A 1 -9.03 -1.15 -56.41
CA MET A 1 -8.07 -1.68 -55.42
C MET A 1 -7.58 -0.49 -54.62
N SER A 2 -8.16 -0.25 -53.45
CA SER A 2 -7.69 0.76 -52.50
C SER A 2 -7.38 0.02 -51.20
N GLU A 3 -6.16 0.26 -50.74
CA GLU A 3 -5.50 -0.23 -49.54
C GLU A 3 -6.43 -0.44 -48.35
N TYR A 4 -6.45 -1.66 -47.82
CA TYR A 4 -7.01 -1.98 -46.51
C TYR A 4 -5.97 -1.59 -45.45
N ALA A 5 -6.18 -0.46 -44.77
CA ALA A 5 -5.37 -0.12 -43.61
C ALA A 5 -5.70 -1.11 -42.47
N PRO A 6 -4.70 -1.72 -41.81
CA PRO A 6 -4.99 -2.62 -40.70
C PRO A 6 -5.53 -1.80 -39.51
N GLU A 7 -6.68 -2.23 -39.00
CA GLU A 7 -7.29 -1.71 -37.78
C GLU A 7 -6.26 -1.71 -36.64
N GLY A 8 -6.08 -0.55 -36.00
CA GLY A 8 -5.12 -0.35 -34.93
C GLY A 8 -5.32 -1.38 -33.82
N GLN A 9 -4.28 -2.18 -33.56
CA GLN A 9 -4.25 -3.08 -32.42
C GLN A 9 -4.54 -2.29 -31.13
N PRO A 10 -5.35 -2.80 -30.21
CA PRO A 10 -5.53 -2.16 -28.92
C PRO A 10 -4.15 -2.06 -28.26
N ILE A 11 -3.73 -0.83 -27.93
CA ILE A 11 -2.54 -0.59 -27.13
C ILE A 11 -2.79 -1.26 -25.79
N ASN A 12 -2.25 -2.47 -25.64
CA ASN A 12 -2.22 -3.19 -24.38
C ASN A 12 -1.34 -2.35 -23.44
N LEU A 13 -1.97 -1.45 -22.68
CA LEU A 13 -1.32 -0.71 -21.60
C LEU A 13 -0.81 -1.76 -20.62
N LYS A 14 0.46 -2.09 -20.77
CA LYS A 14 1.14 -3.14 -20.02
C LYS A 14 1.15 -2.69 -18.56
N VAL A 15 0.22 -3.22 -17.78
CA VAL A 15 0.18 -2.97 -16.33
C VAL A 15 1.53 -3.42 -15.76
N PRO A 16 2.23 -2.57 -14.99
CA PRO A 16 3.49 -2.97 -14.39
C PRO A 16 3.26 -4.19 -13.49
N PRO A 17 4.26 -5.09 -13.41
CA PRO A 17 4.16 -6.26 -12.53
C PRO A 17 3.98 -5.79 -11.09
N HIS A 18 2.96 -6.32 -10.42
CA HIS A 18 2.62 -6.03 -9.02
C HIS A 18 2.10 -7.30 -8.35
N SER A 19 2.14 -7.34 -7.02
CA SER A 19 1.58 -8.44 -6.23
C SER A 19 0.89 -7.90 -4.98
N ILE A 20 -0.44 -7.92 -5.00
CA ILE A 20 -1.26 -7.45 -3.87
C ILE A 20 -1.02 -8.31 -2.62
N GLU A 21 -0.85 -9.61 -2.80
CA GLU A 21 -0.57 -10.56 -1.72
C GLU A 21 0.79 -10.28 -1.05
N ALA A 22 1.80 -9.91 -1.84
CA ALA A 22 3.10 -9.51 -1.29
C ALA A 22 3.00 -8.21 -0.51
N GLU A 23 2.27 -7.21 -1.03
CA GLU A 23 2.03 -5.95 -0.33
C GLU A 23 1.30 -6.17 1.02
N GLN A 24 0.26 -7.01 1.03
CA GLN A 24 -0.46 -7.39 2.26
C GLN A 24 0.46 -8.11 3.25
N SER A 25 1.34 -9.00 2.76
CA SER A 25 2.30 -9.73 3.59
C SER A 25 3.31 -8.80 4.25
N VAL A 26 3.76 -7.75 3.54
CA VAL A 26 4.65 -6.73 4.09
C VAL A 26 3.96 -5.95 5.21
N LEU A 27 2.76 -5.40 4.93
CA LEU A 27 2.02 -4.60 5.90
C LEU A 27 1.64 -5.43 7.13
N GLY A 28 1.05 -6.61 6.93
CA GLY A 28 0.70 -7.52 8.02
C GLY A 28 1.92 -8.01 8.79
N GLY A 29 3.04 -8.27 8.11
CA GLY A 29 4.30 -8.65 8.73
C GLY A 29 4.83 -7.57 9.69
N LEU A 30 4.78 -6.30 9.28
CA LEU A 30 5.16 -5.17 10.13
C LEU A 30 4.23 -5.01 11.34
N MET A 31 2.92 -5.19 11.15
CA MET A 31 1.95 -5.17 12.26
C MET A 31 2.23 -6.26 13.30
N LEU A 32 2.76 -7.41 12.88
CA LEU A 32 3.12 -8.53 13.76
C LEU A 32 4.52 -8.39 14.38
N ASN A 33 5.46 -7.77 13.66
CA ASN A 33 6.84 -7.59 14.10
C ASN A 33 7.31 -6.16 13.78
N ASN A 34 7.07 -5.25 14.73
CA ASN A 34 7.43 -3.84 14.58
C ASN A 34 8.96 -3.63 14.53
N ASP A 35 9.77 -4.53 15.12
CA ASP A 35 11.23 -4.42 15.08
C ASP A 35 11.79 -4.48 13.65
N ALA A 36 11.06 -5.12 12.72
CA ALA A 36 11.44 -5.18 11.31
C ALA A 36 11.25 -3.84 10.57
N TRP A 37 10.64 -2.84 11.20
CA TRP A 37 10.42 -1.52 10.60
C TRP A 37 11.73 -0.88 10.17
N PHE A 38 12.73 -0.83 11.06
CA PHE A 38 13.99 -0.13 10.81
C PHE A 38 14.75 -0.68 9.61
N ASP A 39 14.79 -2.00 9.45
CA ASP A 39 15.45 -2.65 8.31
C ASP A 39 14.66 -2.43 7.01
N LEU A 40 13.33 -2.42 7.09
CA LEU A 40 12.46 -2.37 5.91
C LEU A 40 12.42 -0.97 5.28
N VAL A 41 12.38 0.09 6.09
CA VAL A 41 12.29 1.47 5.57
C VAL A 41 13.54 1.94 4.83
N GLU A 42 14.66 1.22 4.97
CA GLU A 42 15.86 1.50 4.16
C GLU A 42 15.68 1.14 2.69
N ILE A 43 14.73 0.25 2.37
CA ILE A 43 14.56 -0.32 1.02
C ILE A 43 13.15 -0.24 0.45
N VAL A 44 12.13 0.06 1.28
CA VAL A 44 10.74 0.21 0.85
C VAL A 44 10.21 1.57 1.30
N SER A 45 9.52 2.24 0.38
CA SER A 45 8.80 3.47 0.61
C SER A 45 7.32 3.31 0.26
N ALA A 46 6.49 4.26 0.70
CA ALA A 46 5.05 4.24 0.41
C ALA A 46 4.77 4.14 -1.10
N HIS A 47 5.55 4.80 -1.96
CA HIS A 47 5.31 4.81 -3.40
C HIS A 47 5.57 3.47 -4.10
N ASP A 48 6.25 2.53 -3.44
CA ASP A 48 6.55 1.20 -3.99
C ASP A 48 5.32 0.28 -3.98
N PHE A 49 4.32 0.60 -3.16
CA PHE A 49 3.05 -0.11 -3.16
C PHE A 49 2.21 0.30 -4.37
N TYR A 50 1.66 -0.70 -5.08
CA TYR A 50 0.82 -0.44 -6.25
C TYR A 50 -0.56 0.09 -5.87
N ARG A 51 -1.13 -0.38 -4.75
CA ARG A 51 -2.44 0.08 -4.27
C ARG A 51 -2.29 1.35 -3.46
N THR A 52 -2.96 2.42 -3.86
CA THR A 52 -3.07 3.66 -3.07
C THR A 52 -3.52 3.41 -1.63
N GLN A 53 -4.41 2.45 -1.42
CA GLN A 53 -4.82 2.00 -0.09
C GLN A 53 -3.62 1.57 0.78
N HIS A 54 -2.68 0.81 0.21
CA HIS A 54 -1.47 0.36 0.90
C HIS A 54 -0.44 1.46 1.08
N GLN A 55 -0.33 2.38 0.11
CA GLN A 55 0.50 3.58 0.24
C GLN A 55 0.08 4.37 1.49
N ILE A 56 -1.24 4.60 1.65
CA ILE A 56 -1.81 5.31 2.80
C ILE A 56 -1.53 4.57 4.12
N ILE A 57 -1.67 3.24 4.15
CA ILE A 57 -1.38 2.45 5.35
C ILE A 57 0.10 2.56 5.73
N PHE A 58 1.00 2.48 4.75
CA PHE A 58 2.44 2.57 4.99
C PHE A 58 2.86 3.98 5.45
N GLU A 59 2.27 5.04 4.89
CA GLU A 59 2.47 6.41 5.37
C GLU A 59 2.03 6.56 6.83
N ALA A 60 0.88 6.00 7.20
CA ALA A 60 0.43 6.02 8.59
C ALA A 60 1.34 5.21 9.53
N MET A 61 1.90 4.09 9.07
CA MET A 61 2.94 3.35 9.81
C MET A 61 4.19 4.20 10.03
N MET A 62 4.60 4.97 9.01
CA MET A 62 5.74 5.88 9.11
C MET A 62 5.51 6.99 10.13
N ASP A 63 4.32 7.60 10.12
CA ASP A 63 3.94 8.61 11.09
C ASP A 63 3.95 8.04 12.52
N LEU A 64 3.40 6.84 12.73
CA LEU A 64 3.41 6.16 14.03
C LEU A 64 4.83 5.83 14.51
N ALA A 65 5.67 5.27 13.63
CA ALA A 65 7.04 4.95 13.97
C ALA A 65 7.86 6.19 14.34
N ASN A 66 7.64 7.32 13.66
CA ASN A 66 8.28 8.60 13.98
C ASN A 66 7.86 9.15 15.36
N ASP A 67 6.65 8.80 15.81
CA ASP A 67 6.10 9.17 17.10
C ASP A 67 6.41 8.13 18.20
N ASP A 68 7.24 7.11 17.91
CA ASP A 68 7.52 5.95 18.78
C ASP A 68 6.25 5.19 19.22
N GLU A 69 5.22 5.16 18.37
CA GLU A 69 3.95 4.47 18.61
C GLU A 69 3.91 3.07 17.94
N PRO A 70 3.16 2.11 18.50
CA PRO A 70 2.97 0.78 17.91
C PRO A 70 2.36 0.79 16.50
N LEU A 71 2.78 -0.14 15.65
CA LEU A 71 2.30 -0.30 14.27
C LEU A 71 1.19 -1.35 14.14
N ASP A 72 0.57 -1.77 15.23
CA ASP A 72 -0.51 -2.77 15.20
C ASP A 72 -1.79 -2.23 14.58
N ALA A 73 -2.72 -3.13 14.22
CA ALA A 73 -3.96 -2.80 13.52
C ALA A 73 -4.86 -1.82 14.29
N VAL A 74 -4.89 -1.89 15.63
CA VAL A 74 -5.72 -0.99 16.45
C VAL A 74 -5.16 0.41 16.34
N THR A 75 -3.87 0.57 16.64
CA THR A 75 -3.18 1.87 16.64
C THR A 75 -3.20 2.51 15.25
N LEU A 76 -2.99 1.72 14.18
CA LEU A 76 -3.15 2.18 12.80
C LEU A 76 -4.57 2.65 12.48
N SER A 77 -5.59 1.91 12.90
CA SER A 77 -6.98 2.29 12.64
C SER A 77 -7.34 3.63 13.31
N GLU A 78 -6.80 3.90 14.50
CA GLU A 78 -6.97 5.15 15.23
C GLU A 78 -6.24 6.30 14.55
N ARG A 79 -4.98 6.10 14.13
CA ARG A 79 -4.19 7.08 13.36
C ARG A 79 -4.92 7.46 12.08
N LEU A 80 -5.32 6.48 11.28
CA LEU A 80 -6.03 6.69 10.01
C LEU A 80 -7.39 7.38 10.22
N ARG A 81 -8.10 7.07 11.31
CA ARG A 81 -9.35 7.74 11.67
C ARG A 81 -9.11 9.20 12.01
N SER A 82 -8.09 9.50 12.81
CA SER A 82 -7.74 10.87 13.20
C SER A 82 -7.38 11.75 11.99
N GLN A 83 -6.80 11.15 10.95
CA GLN A 83 -6.43 11.81 9.70
C GLN A 83 -7.57 11.84 8.65
N SER A 84 -8.74 11.28 8.96
CA SER A 84 -9.85 11.11 8.00
C SER A 84 -9.47 10.29 6.75
N LEU A 85 -8.55 9.34 6.91
CA LEU A 85 -8.04 8.46 5.85
C LEU A 85 -8.51 7.02 5.96
N LEU A 86 -9.13 6.62 7.08
CA LEU A 86 -9.54 5.23 7.34
C LEU A 86 -10.39 4.62 6.22
N GLU A 87 -11.38 5.35 5.70
CA GLU A 87 -12.21 4.88 4.58
C GLU A 87 -11.40 4.62 3.31
N LYS A 88 -10.39 5.46 3.04
CA LYS A 88 -9.49 5.30 1.88
C LYS A 88 -8.49 4.15 2.08
N ALA A 89 -8.20 3.81 3.32
CA ALA A 89 -7.35 2.68 3.71
C ALA A 89 -8.11 1.33 3.76
N GLY A 90 -9.41 1.30 3.43
CA GLY A 90 -10.21 0.07 3.38
C GLY A 90 -11.07 -0.21 4.61
N ASP A 91 -11.13 0.75 5.54
CA ASP A 91 -11.84 0.63 6.83
C ASP A 91 -11.18 -0.40 7.79
N VAL A 92 -11.70 -0.48 9.02
CA VAL A 92 -11.19 -1.37 10.08
C VAL A 92 -11.19 -2.83 9.63
N GLY A 93 -12.20 -3.24 8.84
CA GLY A 93 -12.31 -4.61 8.35
C GLY A 93 -11.18 -5.04 7.41
N TYR A 94 -10.42 -4.10 6.85
CA TYR A 94 -9.24 -4.43 6.03
C TYR A 94 -7.97 -4.66 6.85
N LEU A 95 -7.89 -4.04 8.03
CA LEU A 95 -6.74 -4.14 8.93
C LEU A 95 -6.85 -5.30 9.93
N ALA A 96 -8.03 -5.93 10.02
CA ALA A 96 -8.38 -6.94 11.02
C ALA A 96 -8.30 -8.38 10.50
#